data_AF-A0A132NCU8-F1
#
_entry.id   AF-A0A132NCU8-F1
#
_cell.length_a   1.000
_cell.length_b   1.000
_cell.length_c   1.000
_cell.angle_alpha   90.00
_cell.angle_beta   90.00
_cell.angle_gamma   90.00
#
_symmetry.space_group_name_H-M   'P 1'
#
loop_
_entity.id
_entity.type
_entity.pdbx_description
1 polymer ?
#
loop_
_entity_poly.entity_id
_entity_poly.type
_entity_poly.pdbx_seq_one_letter_code
_entity_poly.pdbx_strand_id
1 'polypeptide(L)'
;MARAAEDVAEQAREGTAKLGTPTAAAARGLAGWATGEALTGCLAAWEDHLRRLGQDVAGTADKLRANARGYQQSDEAARHSFGGG
;
A
#
# COMPACT_ATOMS: atom_id res chain seq x y z
N MET A 1 9.03 8.70 -4.44
CA MET A 1 8.12 7.62 -4.87
C MET A 1 7.82 6.66 -3.71
N ALA A 2 8.78 5.90 -3.18
CA ALA A 2 8.54 4.98 -2.05
C ALA A 2 7.89 5.67 -0.83
N ARG A 3 8.45 6.80 -0.39
CA ARG A 3 7.94 7.57 0.75
C ARG A 3 6.52 8.13 0.54
N ALA A 4 6.23 8.70 -0.63
CA ALA A 4 4.89 9.21 -0.94
C ALA A 4 3.83 8.10 -0.93
N ALA A 5 4.22 6.88 -1.31
CA ALA A 5 3.31 5.77 -1.37
C ALA A 5 3.17 5.06 0.00
N GLU A 6 4.22 5.08 0.83
CA GLU A 6 4.15 4.78 2.27
C GLU A 6 3.23 5.77 2.99
N ASP A 7 3.35 7.07 2.72
CA ASP A 7 2.50 8.14 3.29
C ASP A 7 1.03 7.94 2.90
N VAL A 8 0.74 7.60 1.64
CA VAL A 8 -0.64 7.30 1.18
C VAL A 8 -1.19 6.06 1.88
N ALA A 9 -0.38 5.01 2.04
CA ALA A 9 -0.80 3.80 2.75
C ALA A 9 -1.04 4.07 4.24
N GLU A 10 -0.27 4.95 4.86
CA GLU A 10 -0.47 5.39 6.25
C GLU A 10 -1.73 6.24 6.40
N GLN A 11 -1.93 7.24 5.54
CA GLN A 11 -3.15 8.05 5.53
C GLN A 11 -4.41 7.21 5.30
N ALA A 12 -4.34 6.21 4.42
CA ALA A 12 -5.45 5.30 4.18
C ALA A 12 -5.76 4.41 5.39
N ARG A 13 -4.73 3.89 6.07
CA ARG A 13 -4.89 3.13 7.33
C ARG A 13 -5.49 3.99 8.44
N GLU A 14 -5.00 5.21 8.61
CA GLU A 14 -5.57 6.15 9.58
C GLU A 14 -7.03 6.50 9.26
N GLY A 15 -7.34 6.78 8.00
CA GLY A 15 -8.69 7.06 7.56
C GLY A 15 -9.64 5.90 7.87
N THR A 16 -9.19 4.67 7.61
CA THR A 16 -9.95 3.46 7.93
C THR A 16 -10.13 3.28 9.43
N ALA A 17 -9.09 3.50 10.23
CA ALA A 17 -9.19 3.45 11.70
C ALA A 17 -10.16 4.49 12.26
N LYS A 18 -10.15 5.72 11.71
CA LYS A 18 -11.08 6.81 12.06
C LYS A 18 -12.54 6.44 11.71
N LEU A 19 -12.75 5.71 10.62
CA LEU A 19 -14.08 5.27 10.17
C LEU A 19 -14.55 3.97 10.84
N GLY A 20 -13.64 3.11 11.30
CA GLY A 20 -13.96 1.77 11.82
C GLY A 20 -14.86 1.81 13.05
N THR A 21 -14.50 2.60 14.07
CA THR A 21 -15.28 2.71 15.31
C THR A 21 -16.72 3.25 15.08
N PRO A 22 -16.94 4.39 14.38
CA PRO A 22 -18.29 4.88 14.13
C PRO A 22 -19.08 3.97 13.16
N THR A 23 -18.42 3.36 12.17
CA THR A 23 -19.07 2.40 11.25
C THR A 23 -19.52 1.14 11.97
N ALA A 24 -18.69 0.60 12.87
CA ALA A 24 -19.05 -0.56 13.69
C ALA A 24 -20.20 -0.23 14.66
N ALA A 25 -20.21 0.97 15.25
CA ALA A 25 -21.31 1.44 16.08
C ALA A 25 -22.62 1.58 15.28
N ALA A 26 -22.55 2.14 14.07
CA ALA A 26 -23.69 2.25 13.17
C ALA A 26 -24.22 0.88 12.74
N ALA A 27 -23.32 -0.06 12.39
CA ALA A 27 -23.69 -1.42 12.04
C ALA A 27 -24.38 -2.16 13.20
N ARG A 28 -23.92 -1.97 14.44
CA ARG A 28 -24.59 -2.52 15.64
C ARG A 28 -25.97 -1.90 15.86
N GLY A 29 -26.13 -0.60 15.61
CA GLY A 29 -27.44 0.07 15.65
C GLY A 29 -28.42 -0.43 14.57
N LEU A 30 -27.90 -1.12 13.56
CA LEU A 30 -28.64 -1.73 12.45
C LEU A 30 -28.69 -3.27 12.56
N ALA A 31 -28.46 -3.84 13.74
CA ALA A 31 -28.47 -5.29 13.93
C ALA A 31 -29.80 -5.91 13.45
N GLY A 32 -29.71 -6.97 12.65
CA GLY A 32 -30.87 -7.64 12.03
C GLY A 32 -31.36 -7.01 10.73
N TRP A 33 -30.78 -5.88 10.30
CA TRP A 33 -31.05 -5.26 9.01
C TRP A 33 -29.94 -5.59 8.01
N ALA A 34 -30.32 -5.88 6.76
CA ALA A 34 -29.37 -6.14 5.67
C ALA A 34 -28.39 -4.96 5.45
N THR A 35 -28.80 -3.73 5.78
CA THR A 35 -27.94 -2.54 5.72
C THR A 35 -26.79 -2.60 6.73
N GLY A 36 -26.99 -3.17 7.91
CA GLY A 36 -25.92 -3.34 8.91
C GLY A 36 -24.86 -4.35 8.45
N GLU A 37 -25.29 -5.44 7.83
CA GLU A 37 -24.38 -6.41 7.20
C GLU A 37 -23.62 -5.78 6.02
N ALA A 38 -24.31 -5.04 5.15
CA ALA A 38 -23.70 -4.35 4.03
C ALA A 38 -22.65 -3.31 4.48
N LEU A 39 -22.92 -2.56 5.56
CA LEU A 39 -21.98 -1.62 6.16
C LEU A 39 -20.72 -2.32 6.69
N THR A 40 -20.91 -3.46 7.37
CA THR A 40 -19.79 -4.26 7.90
C THR A 40 -18.95 -4.84 6.76
N GLY A 41 -19.61 -5.38 5.73
CA GLY A 41 -18.93 -5.90 4.53
C GLY A 41 -18.18 -4.82 3.76
N CYS A 42 -18.76 -3.62 3.65
CA CYS A 42 -18.10 -2.48 3.01
C CYS A 42 -16.81 -2.07 3.75
N LEU A 43 -16.87 -1.97 5.08
CA LEU A 43 -15.69 -1.67 5.90
C LEU A 43 -14.58 -2.71 5.71
N ALA A 44 -14.92 -4.00 5.78
CA ALA A 44 -13.97 -5.10 5.58
C ALA A 44 -13.34 -5.09 4.18
N ALA A 45 -14.14 -4.83 3.14
CA ALA A 45 -13.64 -4.71 1.78
C ALA A 45 -12.66 -3.52 1.63
N TRP A 46 -12.97 -2.39 2.27
CA TRP A 46 -12.09 -1.23 2.30
C TRP A 46 -10.75 -1.53 2.96
N GLU A 47 -10.76 -2.18 4.13
CA GLU A 47 -9.54 -2.62 4.82
C GLU A 47 -8.68 -3.54 3.94
N ASP A 48 -9.30 -4.50 3.26
CA ASP A 48 -8.59 -5.42 2.38
C ASP A 48 -7.97 -4.71 1.16
N HIS A 49 -8.72 -3.83 0.50
CA HIS A 49 -8.23 -3.07 -0.65
C HIS A 49 -7.06 -2.16 -0.29
N LEU A 50 -7.12 -1.47 0.84
CA LEU A 50 -6.04 -0.58 1.28
C LEU A 50 -4.79 -1.35 1.70
N ARG A 51 -4.96 -2.51 2.32
CA ARG A 51 -3.85 -3.43 2.61
C ARG A 51 -3.15 -3.90 1.34
N ARG A 52 -3.91 -4.32 0.32
CA ARG A 52 -3.36 -4.75 -0.98
C ARG A 52 -2.65 -3.61 -1.70
N LEU A 53 -3.23 -2.41 -1.70
CA LEU A 53 -2.60 -1.23 -2.29
C LEU A 53 -1.22 -0.95 -1.65
N GLY A 54 -1.12 -1.04 -0.33
CA GLY A 54 0.17 -0.90 0.37
C GLY A 54 1.20 -1.94 -0.04
N GLN A 55 0.78 -3.19 -0.26
CA GLN A 55 1.65 -4.28 -0.74
C GLN A 55 2.12 -4.03 -2.18
N ASP A 56 1.24 -3.61 -3.08
CA ASP A 56 1.56 -3.33 -4.48
C ASP A 56 2.54 -2.16 -4.62
N VAL A 57 2.34 -1.12 -3.82
CA VAL A 57 3.24 0.01 -3.68
C VAL A 57 4.63 -0.43 -3.23
N ALA A 58 4.72 -1.23 -2.16
CA ALA A 58 5.99 -1.70 -1.63
C ALA A 58 6.72 -2.57 -2.65
N GLY A 59 6.01 -3.50 -3.30
CA GLY A 59 6.55 -4.34 -4.35
C GLY A 59 7.06 -3.54 -5.56
N THR A 60 6.38 -2.45 -5.91
CA THR A 60 6.83 -1.54 -6.99
C THR A 60 8.10 -0.77 -6.57
N ALA A 61 8.17 -0.28 -5.33
CA ALA A 61 9.35 0.38 -4.80
C ALA A 61 10.58 -0.54 -4.79
N ASP A 62 10.40 -1.81 -4.44
CA ASP A 62 11.49 -2.79 -4.42
C ASP A 62 11.99 -3.13 -5.83
N LYS A 63 11.09 -3.25 -6.81
CA LYS A 63 11.47 -3.38 -8.23
C LYS A 63 12.27 -2.18 -8.73
N LEU A 64 11.85 -0.96 -8.37
CA LEU A 64 12.60 0.26 -8.70
C LEU A 64 14.00 0.27 -8.08
N ARG A 65 14.13 -0.11 -6.80
CA ARG A 65 15.43 -0.24 -6.12
C ARG A 65 16.32 -1.31 -6.76
N ALA A 66 15.73 -2.43 -7.20
CA ALA A 66 16.46 -3.49 -7.90
C ALA A 66 16.97 -2.98 -9.26
N ASN A 67 16.13 -2.30 -10.04
CA ASN A 67 16.53 -1.72 -11.32
C ASN A 67 17.66 -0.68 -11.15
N ALA A 68 17.54 0.22 -10.16
CA ALA A 68 18.58 1.20 -9.87
C ALA A 68 19.94 0.55 -9.55
N ARG A 69 19.93 -0.52 -8.73
CA ARG A 69 21.13 -1.31 -8.42
C ARG A 69 21.71 -2.00 -9.65
N GLY A 70 20.85 -2.53 -10.53
CA GLY A 70 21.26 -3.12 -11.80
C GLY A 70 21.96 -2.11 -12.70
N TYR A 71 21.42 -0.89 -12.81
CA TYR A 71 22.06 0.19 -13.57
C TYR A 71 23.42 0.57 -12.99
N GLN A 72 23.54 0.71 -11.67
CA GLN A 72 24.82 1.03 -11.02
C GLN A 72 25.89 -0.04 -11.28
N GLN A 73 25.54 -1.32 -11.13
CA GLN A 73 26.48 -2.42 -11.41
C GLN A 73 26.89 -2.46 -12.89
N SER A 74 25.95 -2.23 -13.80
CA SER A 74 26.26 -2.17 -15.23
C SER A 74 27.18 -0.99 -15.57
N ASP A 75 26.98 0.16 -14.93
CA ASP A 75 27.82 1.35 -15.14
C ASP A 75 29.24 1.15 -14.57
N GLU A 76 29.36 0.51 -13.40
CA GLU A 76 30.65 0.12 -12.83
C GLU A 76 31.39 -0.89 -13.73
N ALA A 77 30.69 -1.92 -14.21
CA ALA A 77 31.27 -2.91 -15.12
C ALA A 77 31.75 -2.27 -16.45
N ALA A 78 30.96 -1.34 -17.00
CA ALA A 78 31.34 -0.58 -18.18
C ALA A 78 32.57 0.29 -17.90
N ARG A 79 32.59 1.05 -16.78
CA ARG A 79 33.76 1.84 -16.36
C ARG A 79 35.02 0.99 -16.23
N HIS A 80 34.93 -0.18 -15.61
CA HIS A 80 36.07 -1.10 -15.50
C HIS A 80 36.55 -1.60 -16.87
N SER A 81 35.63 -1.82 -17.81
CA SER A 81 35.96 -2.27 -19.17
C SER A 81 36.59 -1.18 -20.04
N PHE A 82 36.22 0.10 -19.83
CA PHE A 82 36.74 1.23 -20.59
C PHE A 82 37.94 1.95 -19.94
N GLY A 83 38.17 1.78 -18.64
CA GLY A 83 39.28 2.40 -17.90
C GLY A 83 40.56 1.56 -17.81
N GLY A 84 40.57 0.35 -18.38
CA GLY A 84 41.72 -0.56 -18.40
C GLY A 84 42.52 -0.58 -19.72
N GLY A 85 42.39 0.45 -20.55
CA GLY A 85 43.15 0.63 -21.81
C GLY A 85 44.34 1.56 -21.65
#